data_AF-A0A9P0MQ92-F1
#
_entry.id   AF-A0A9P0MQ92-F1
#
_cell.length_a   1.000
_cell.length_b   1.000
_cell.length_c   1.000
_cell.angle_alpha   90.00
_cell.angle_beta   90.00
_cell.angle_gamma   90.00
#
_symmetry.space_group_name_H-M   'P 1'
#
loop_
_entity.id
_entity.type
_entity.pdbx_description
1 polymer ?
#
loop_
_entity_poly.entity_id
_entity_poly.type
_entity_poly.pdbx_seq_one_letter_code
_entity_poly.pdbx_strand_id
1 'polypeptide(L)'
;MNNLRQLALSVEKGVLGGVTRPYLSRVSSQCSIISHKKLSQMSCSKCLTLENMNPAIKVMEYAVRGPLVIRAAEIEKELKESVLKLLISQTDGKKAGVMVPIPQYPLYSATISEFDMHLIGYYLDEASNWSLSLAELERALSAAKEHCEPRAIVVINPGNPTGQVLTRKNIEEIIKFAHKEKLFILADEATLDCVVTPLKESDPSYELFEREKSNVLNSLKERAKMVEEAFNACEGMSCNIVQGAMYAFPQIKIPPKAVEKAKALNQCPSVLYCFELLEQTGVCVVPGAGFGQVEGTYHFR
;
A
#
# COMPACT_ATOMS: atom_id res chain seq x y z
N MET A 1 -6.95 10.54 24.30
CA MET A 1 -7.39 9.15 24.03
C MET A 1 -8.92 8.94 24.08
N ASN A 2 -9.77 9.99 24.15
CA ASN A 2 -11.25 9.83 24.15
C ASN A 2 -11.95 10.15 22.82
N ASN A 3 -11.26 10.71 21.81
CA ASN A 3 -11.92 11.14 20.56
C ASN A 3 -11.93 10.08 19.44
N LEU A 4 -11.12 9.03 19.52
CA LEU A 4 -11.10 7.95 18.52
C LEU A 4 -12.28 6.96 18.67
N ARG A 5 -12.87 6.87 19.87
CA ARG A 5 -14.07 6.04 20.11
C ARG A 5 -15.36 6.66 19.56
N GLN A 6 -15.45 7.99 19.44
CA GLN A 6 -16.66 8.61 18.87
C GLN A 6 -16.70 8.55 17.34
N LEU A 7 -15.54 8.55 16.67
CA LEU A 7 -15.51 8.50 15.20
C LEU A 7 -15.99 7.15 14.64
N ALA A 8 -15.70 6.05 15.35
CA ALA A 8 -16.17 4.71 14.99
C ALA A 8 -17.70 4.55 15.10
N LEU A 9 -18.35 5.29 15.99
CA LEU A 9 -19.80 5.23 16.21
C LEU A 9 -20.62 6.06 15.21
N SER A 10 -20.00 7.03 14.53
CA SER A 10 -20.68 7.88 13.55
C SER A 10 -20.79 7.25 12.16
N VAL A 11 -19.99 6.22 11.87
CA VAL A 11 -20.06 5.46 10.60
C VAL A 11 -21.20 4.44 10.61
N GLU A 12 -21.67 4.00 11.79
CA GLU A 12 -22.79 3.06 11.93
C GLU A 12 -24.18 3.70 11.79
N LYS A 13 -24.30 5.03 11.94
CA LYS A 13 -25.57 5.74 11.79
C LYS A 13 -25.54 6.61 10.56
N GLY A 14 -25.90 6.02 9.42
CA GLY A 14 -26.04 6.70 8.12
C GLY A 14 -26.96 7.92 8.19
N VAL A 15 -26.37 9.09 8.44
CA VAL A 15 -27.04 10.39 8.37
C VAL A 15 -26.14 11.35 7.59
N LEU A 16 -26.13 11.21 6.27
CA LEU A 16 -25.90 12.32 5.34
C LEU A 16 -26.67 12.04 4.04
N GLY A 17 -27.71 12.85 3.80
CA GLY A 17 -28.17 13.31 2.49
C GLY A 17 -28.55 12.27 1.44
N GLY A 18 -29.85 12.11 1.19
CA GLY A 18 -30.41 11.18 0.22
C GLY A 18 -29.76 11.19 -1.17
N VAL A 19 -29.31 10.01 -1.59
CA VAL A 19 -29.28 9.57 -3.00
C VAL A 19 -29.61 8.07 -2.99
N THR A 20 -30.78 7.69 -3.52
CA THR A 20 -31.20 6.30 -3.68
C THR A 20 -30.43 5.63 -4.81
N ARG A 21 -29.68 4.55 -4.54
CA ARG A 21 -29.19 3.60 -5.57
C ARG A 21 -29.74 2.19 -5.32
N PRO A 22 -30.47 1.58 -6.27
CA PRO A 22 -31.19 0.32 -6.05
C PRO A 22 -30.36 -0.91 -6.47
N TYR A 23 -29.31 -1.28 -5.71
CA TYR A 23 -28.55 -2.51 -6.03
C TYR A 23 -28.09 -3.36 -4.83
N LEU A 24 -28.58 -3.11 -3.60
CA LEU A 24 -28.15 -3.82 -2.39
C LEU A 24 -29.28 -4.59 -1.66
N SER A 25 -30.33 -5.03 -2.36
CA SER A 25 -31.49 -5.68 -1.71
C SER A 25 -31.44 -7.22 -1.63
N ARG A 26 -30.29 -7.88 -1.81
CA ARG A 26 -30.25 -9.37 -1.81
C ARG A 26 -29.26 -10.06 -0.87
N VAL A 27 -28.63 -9.35 0.06
CA VAL A 27 -27.80 -10.00 1.10
C VAL A 27 -28.05 -9.37 2.47
N SER A 28 -29.21 -9.62 3.08
CA SER A 28 -29.48 -9.18 4.46
C SER A 28 -30.25 -10.18 5.33
N SER A 29 -30.39 -11.43 4.90
CA SER A 29 -31.16 -12.43 5.66
C SER A 29 -30.27 -13.55 6.18
N GLN A 30 -29.35 -13.22 7.11
CA GLN A 30 -28.81 -14.11 8.15
C GLN A 30 -27.57 -13.46 8.81
N CYS A 31 -27.79 -12.56 9.76
CA CYS A 31 -26.82 -12.33 10.82
C CYS A 31 -27.55 -11.77 12.04
N SER A 32 -27.93 -12.66 12.96
CA SER A 32 -28.50 -12.30 14.25
C SER A 32 -27.40 -11.70 15.13
N ILE A 33 -27.56 -10.41 15.48
CA ILE A 33 -26.70 -9.65 16.38
C ILE A 33 -26.74 -10.29 17.77
N ILE A 34 -25.62 -10.83 18.24
CA ILE A 34 -25.47 -11.30 19.62
C ILE A 34 -25.37 -10.08 20.53
N SER A 35 -26.31 -9.98 21.49
CA SER A 35 -26.40 -8.90 22.47
C SER A 35 -25.13 -8.76 23.34
N HIS A 36 -24.63 -7.53 23.45
CA HIS A 36 -23.42 -7.08 24.17
C HIS A 36 -23.32 -7.39 25.67
N LYS A 37 -24.26 -8.13 26.28
CA LYS A 37 -24.32 -8.30 27.75
C LYS A 37 -23.61 -9.53 28.32
N LYS A 38 -22.86 -10.31 27.52
CA LYS A 38 -22.24 -11.57 27.98
C LYS A 38 -20.72 -11.69 27.80
N LEU A 39 -20.01 -10.57 27.66
CA LEU A 39 -18.55 -10.56 27.40
C LEU A 39 -17.68 -10.07 28.57
N SER A 40 -18.23 -9.75 29.75
CA SER A 40 -17.46 -9.18 30.86
C SER A 40 -16.83 -10.19 31.83
N GLN A 41 -16.85 -11.50 31.56
CA GLN A 41 -16.25 -12.52 32.44
C GLN A 41 -15.58 -13.67 31.67
N MET A 42 -14.72 -13.35 30.72
CA MET A 42 -13.69 -14.28 30.27
C MET A 42 -12.34 -13.58 30.39
N SER A 43 -11.60 -13.87 31.45
CA SER A 43 -10.19 -13.49 31.53
C SER A 43 -9.45 -14.26 30.43
N CYS A 44 -9.21 -13.61 29.29
CA CYS A 44 -8.40 -14.15 28.21
C CYS A 44 -6.94 -14.21 28.68
N SER A 45 -6.57 -15.28 29.38
CA SER A 45 -5.19 -15.55 29.81
C SER A 45 -4.22 -15.81 28.65
N LYS A 46 -4.74 -15.86 27.41
CA LYS A 46 -4.00 -16.10 26.17
C LYS A 46 -3.99 -14.90 25.22
N CYS A 47 -4.44 -13.73 25.67
CA CYS A 47 -4.35 -12.53 24.85
C CYS A 47 -2.96 -11.90 25.04
N LEU A 48 -2.30 -11.53 23.94
CA LEU A 48 -1.00 -10.87 23.97
C LEU A 48 -1.14 -9.51 24.68
N THR A 49 -0.45 -9.32 25.78
CA THR A 49 -0.38 -8.09 26.57
C THR A 49 1.06 -7.56 26.54
N LEU A 50 1.25 -6.27 26.86
CA LEU A 50 2.60 -5.71 27.03
C LEU A 50 3.43 -6.46 28.07
N GLU A 51 2.78 -7.17 29.00
CA GLU A 51 3.42 -7.94 30.05
C GLU A 51 3.90 -9.31 29.55
N ASN A 52 3.10 -10.03 28.74
CA ASN A 52 3.41 -11.39 28.28
C ASN A 52 4.02 -11.47 26.87
N MET A 53 4.13 -10.35 26.15
CA MET A 53 4.78 -10.27 24.85
C MET A 53 6.24 -10.73 24.93
N ASN A 54 6.75 -11.40 23.89
CA ASN A 54 8.14 -11.86 23.85
C ASN A 54 9.09 -10.67 24.11
N PRO A 55 10.01 -10.75 25.09
CA PRO A 55 10.95 -9.67 25.38
C PRO A 55 11.72 -9.22 24.13
N ALA A 56 12.07 -10.16 23.24
CA ALA A 56 12.71 -9.87 21.96
C ALA A 56 11.83 -9.00 21.05
N ILE A 57 10.50 -9.13 21.08
CA ILE A 57 9.54 -8.26 20.37
C ILE A 57 9.37 -6.91 21.09
N LYS A 58 9.38 -6.89 22.43
CA LYS A 58 9.33 -5.64 23.21
C LYS A 58 10.57 -4.76 22.94
N VAL A 59 11.72 -5.39 22.70
CA VAL A 59 12.97 -4.73 22.31
C VAL A 59 13.25 -4.83 20.82
N MET A 60 12.33 -5.42 20.02
CA MET A 60 12.50 -5.54 18.58
C MET A 60 12.38 -4.14 18.02
N GLU A 61 13.53 -3.59 17.67
CA GLU A 61 13.56 -2.48 16.74
C GLU A 61 13.11 -3.05 15.40
N TYR A 62 11.97 -2.56 14.90
CA TYR A 62 11.43 -2.91 13.60
C TYR A 62 12.57 -2.92 12.56
N ALA A 63 12.84 -4.07 11.94
CA ALA A 63 13.91 -4.23 10.95
C ALA A 63 13.50 -3.64 9.58
N VAL A 64 13.01 -2.41 9.61
CA VAL A 64 13.17 -1.47 8.51
C VAL A 64 14.23 -0.51 9.05
N ARG A 65 15.41 -1.06 9.35
CA ARG A 65 16.56 -0.30 9.83
C ARG A 65 17.81 -0.89 9.17
N GLY A 66 18.23 -0.18 8.15
CA GLY A 66 19.54 -0.22 7.51
C GLY A 66 19.85 1.22 7.07
N PRO A 67 21.03 1.51 6.52
CA PRO A 67 21.41 2.87 6.14
C PRO A 67 20.33 3.57 5.28
N LEU A 68 19.68 2.82 4.38
CA LEU A 68 18.60 3.32 3.54
C LEU A 68 17.33 3.67 4.30
N VAL A 69 16.87 2.84 5.24
CA VAL A 69 15.62 3.14 5.98
C VAL A 69 15.87 4.18 7.06
N ILE A 70 17.02 4.12 7.73
CA ILE A 70 17.43 5.16 8.67
C ILE A 70 17.49 6.49 7.93
N ARG A 71 18.12 6.53 6.75
CA ARG A 71 18.14 7.72 5.92
C ARG A 71 16.76 8.10 5.41
N ALA A 72 15.90 7.15 5.04
CA ALA A 72 14.53 7.43 4.62
C ALA A 72 13.70 8.01 5.77
N ALA A 73 13.86 7.52 7.01
CA ALA A 73 13.18 8.00 8.21
C ALA A 73 13.74 9.36 8.68
N GLU A 74 15.05 9.60 8.53
CA GLU A 74 15.67 10.91 8.73
C GLU A 74 15.17 11.91 7.69
N ILE A 75 15.17 11.55 6.41
CA ILE A 75 14.58 12.34 5.33
C ILE A 75 13.10 12.57 5.61
N GLU A 76 12.36 11.55 6.05
CA GLU A 76 10.96 11.67 6.43
C GLU A 76 10.79 12.65 7.60
N LYS A 77 11.67 12.63 8.60
CA LYS A 77 11.67 13.57 9.72
C LYS A 77 12.05 14.99 9.28
N GLU A 78 13.12 15.14 8.49
CA GLU A 78 13.58 16.41 7.89
C GLU A 78 12.47 17.02 7.01
N LEU A 79 11.81 16.21 6.18
CA LEU A 79 10.66 16.56 5.37
C LEU A 79 9.45 16.89 6.25
N LYS A 80 9.13 16.08 7.27
CA LYS A 80 8.02 16.32 8.23
C LYS A 80 8.19 17.61 9.00
N GLU A 81 9.43 17.96 9.37
CA GLU A 81 9.71 19.14 10.16
C GLU A 81 9.67 20.43 9.34
N SER A 82 9.92 20.36 8.02
CA SER A 82 10.09 21.55 7.17
C SER A 82 9.18 21.55 5.95
N VAL A 83 9.33 20.58 5.04
CA VAL A 83 8.68 20.59 3.72
C VAL A 83 7.20 20.19 3.79
N LEU A 84 6.86 19.13 4.51
CA LEU A 84 5.48 18.69 4.74
C LEU A 84 4.69 19.72 5.53
N LYS A 85 5.28 20.38 6.54
CA LYS A 85 4.62 21.51 7.21
C LYS A 85 4.34 22.67 6.25
N LEU A 86 5.28 23.02 5.37
CA LEU A 86 5.05 24.04 4.34
C LEU A 86 3.93 23.62 3.37
N LEU A 87 3.90 22.36 2.97
CA LEU A 87 2.92 21.81 2.04
C LEU A 87 1.52 21.64 2.65
N ILE A 88 1.42 21.37 3.96
CA ILE A 88 0.15 21.10 4.65
C ILE A 88 -0.41 22.35 5.36
N SER A 89 0.42 23.38 5.59
CA SER A 89 -0.01 24.58 6.31
C SER A 89 -1.22 25.26 5.65
N GLN A 90 -2.21 25.60 6.48
CA GLN A 90 -3.34 26.41 6.05
C GLN A 90 -2.90 27.88 5.98
N THR A 91 -3.25 28.53 4.88
CA THR A 91 -3.02 29.97 4.68
C THR A 91 -4.34 30.64 4.40
N ASP A 92 -4.61 31.75 5.08
CA ASP A 92 -5.84 32.55 4.94
C ASP A 92 -7.14 31.72 5.07
N GLY A 93 -7.12 30.71 5.97
CA GLY A 93 -8.25 29.82 6.22
C GLY A 93 -8.53 28.79 5.12
N LYS A 94 -7.71 28.75 4.07
CA LYS A 94 -7.80 27.74 2.99
C LYS A 94 -6.89 26.55 3.28
N LYS A 95 -7.41 25.35 3.00
CA LYS A 95 -6.63 24.11 3.02
C LYS A 95 -5.59 24.13 1.90
N ALA A 96 -4.46 23.47 2.13
CA ALA A 96 -3.52 23.21 1.04
C ALA A 96 -4.16 22.28 0.00
N GLY A 97 -3.91 22.55 -1.28
CA GLY A 97 -4.41 21.77 -2.41
C GLY A 97 -3.29 21.03 -3.13
N VAL A 98 -3.55 19.78 -3.51
CA VAL A 98 -2.61 18.97 -4.30
C VAL A 98 -3.29 18.54 -5.59
N MET A 99 -2.66 18.86 -6.72
CA MET A 99 -3.11 18.44 -8.05
C MET A 99 -2.74 16.99 -8.31
N VAL A 100 -3.71 16.17 -8.70
CA VAL A 100 -3.53 14.71 -8.89
C VAL A 100 -4.21 14.26 -10.19
N PRO A 101 -3.58 13.40 -11.00
CA PRO A 101 -4.18 12.93 -12.25
C PRO A 101 -5.42 12.09 -11.98
N ILE A 102 -6.39 12.13 -12.89
CA ILE A 102 -7.52 11.21 -12.94
C ILE A 102 -7.47 10.49 -14.28
N PRO A 103 -7.38 9.14 -14.30
CA PRO A 103 -7.26 8.21 -13.16
C PRO A 103 -5.91 8.30 -12.40
N GLN A 104 -5.86 7.82 -11.15
CA GLN A 104 -4.67 7.81 -10.28
C GLN A 104 -4.47 6.48 -9.54
N TYR A 105 -3.23 6.27 -9.07
CA TYR A 105 -2.92 5.32 -8.00
C TYR A 105 -3.57 5.76 -6.66
N PRO A 106 -4.38 4.91 -5.98
CA PRO A 106 -5.19 5.33 -4.83
C PRO A 106 -4.44 5.90 -3.61
N LEU A 107 -3.13 5.66 -3.51
CA LEU A 107 -2.29 6.17 -2.43
C LEU A 107 -2.42 7.68 -2.26
N TYR A 108 -2.45 8.45 -3.36
CA TYR A 108 -2.50 9.91 -3.29
C TYR A 108 -3.78 10.42 -2.64
N SER A 109 -4.95 9.93 -3.07
CA SER A 109 -6.23 10.32 -2.46
C SER A 109 -6.32 9.97 -0.97
N ALA A 110 -5.76 8.82 -0.57
CA ALA A 110 -5.75 8.40 0.84
C ALA A 110 -4.87 9.36 1.67
N THR A 111 -3.64 9.61 1.21
CA THR A 111 -2.69 10.52 1.87
C THR A 111 -3.21 11.96 1.97
N ILE A 112 -3.80 12.49 0.88
CA ILE A 112 -4.39 13.84 0.88
C ILE A 112 -5.51 13.96 1.92
N SER A 113 -6.36 12.93 2.02
CA SER A 113 -7.44 12.90 3.00
C SER A 113 -6.92 12.79 4.43
N GLU A 114 -5.88 11.99 4.66
CA GLU A 114 -5.24 11.82 5.97
C GLU A 114 -4.66 13.14 6.52
N PHE A 115 -4.09 13.97 5.64
CA PHE A 115 -3.50 15.26 6.01
C PHE A 115 -4.47 16.45 5.92
N ASP A 116 -5.78 16.21 5.77
CA ASP A 116 -6.82 17.23 5.65
C ASP A 116 -6.54 18.28 4.53
N MET A 117 -5.98 17.82 3.42
CA MET A 117 -5.71 18.63 2.23
C MET A 117 -6.86 18.50 1.20
N HIS A 118 -6.89 19.41 0.23
CA HIS A 118 -7.85 19.39 -0.86
C HIS A 118 -7.27 18.65 -2.08
N LEU A 119 -7.99 17.66 -2.59
CA LEU A 119 -7.63 16.98 -3.84
C LEU A 119 -8.11 17.80 -5.04
N ILE A 120 -7.17 18.23 -5.87
CA ILE A 120 -7.45 18.93 -7.13
C ILE A 120 -7.29 17.94 -8.27
N GLY A 121 -8.38 17.32 -8.71
CA GLY A 121 -8.35 16.35 -9.81
C GLY A 121 -8.15 17.06 -11.15
N TYR A 122 -7.13 16.65 -11.91
CA TYR A 122 -6.98 17.01 -13.32
C TYR A 122 -7.11 15.76 -14.18
N TYR A 123 -7.85 15.84 -15.29
CA TYR A 123 -8.16 14.68 -16.11
C TYR A 123 -7.07 14.42 -17.15
N LEU A 124 -6.67 13.16 -17.29
CA LEU A 124 -5.85 12.71 -18.41
C LEU A 124 -6.73 12.50 -19.64
N ASP A 125 -6.20 12.82 -20.83
CA ASP A 125 -6.96 12.70 -22.08
C ASP A 125 -6.85 11.28 -22.66
N GLU A 126 -7.87 10.46 -22.41
CA GLU A 126 -7.97 9.09 -22.93
C GLU A 126 -7.86 9.00 -24.45
N ALA A 127 -8.47 9.94 -25.20
CA ALA A 127 -8.44 9.95 -26.66
C ALA A 127 -7.04 10.23 -27.22
N SER A 128 -6.19 10.88 -26.42
CA SER A 128 -4.80 11.20 -26.73
C SER A 128 -3.83 10.33 -25.92
N ASN A 129 -4.12 9.04 -25.76
CA ASN A 129 -3.29 8.06 -25.05
C ASN A 129 -2.94 8.47 -23.59
N TRP A 130 -3.93 9.00 -22.87
CA TRP A 130 -3.77 9.49 -21.50
C TRP A 130 -2.74 10.60 -21.35
N SER A 131 -2.51 11.38 -22.41
CA SER A 131 -1.63 12.55 -22.36
C SER A 131 -2.15 13.62 -21.39
N LEU A 132 -1.24 14.50 -20.97
CA LEU A 132 -1.55 15.59 -20.05
C LEU A 132 -1.61 16.90 -20.83
N SER A 133 -2.74 17.61 -20.71
CA SER A 133 -2.97 18.90 -21.36
C SER A 133 -2.79 20.07 -20.41
N LEU A 134 -2.05 21.10 -20.84
CA LEU A 134 -1.91 22.35 -20.08
C LEU A 134 -3.26 23.05 -19.83
N ALA A 135 -4.17 23.02 -20.80
CA ALA A 135 -5.48 23.65 -20.65
C ALA A 135 -6.30 22.99 -19.52
N GLU A 136 -6.15 21.68 -19.35
CA GLU A 136 -6.80 20.94 -18.27
C GLU A 136 -6.17 21.25 -16.90
N LEU A 137 -4.84 21.36 -16.82
CA LEU A 137 -4.17 21.82 -15.60
C LEU A 137 -4.64 23.23 -15.20
N GLU A 138 -4.71 24.16 -16.16
CA GLU A 138 -5.17 25.54 -15.91
C GLU A 138 -6.63 25.57 -15.46
N ARG A 139 -7.51 24.76 -16.07
CA ARG A 139 -8.91 24.61 -15.67
C ARG A 139 -9.04 24.09 -14.23
N ALA A 140 -8.36 22.99 -13.92
CA ALA A 140 -8.41 22.35 -12.61
C ALA A 140 -7.87 23.28 -11.52
N LEU A 141 -6.74 23.94 -11.78
CA LEU A 141 -6.14 24.90 -10.85
C LEU A 141 -7.06 26.10 -10.60
N SER A 142 -7.64 26.67 -11.66
CA SER A 142 -8.51 27.85 -11.55
C SER A 142 -9.78 27.56 -10.74
N ALA A 143 -10.42 26.41 -10.98
CA ALA A 143 -11.59 25.97 -10.21
C ALA A 143 -11.27 25.72 -8.73
N ALA A 144 -10.05 25.28 -8.42
CA ALA A 144 -9.65 24.95 -7.05
C ALA A 144 -9.29 26.17 -6.19
N LYS A 145 -8.88 27.29 -6.79
CA LYS A 145 -8.44 28.52 -6.09
C LYS A 145 -9.52 29.11 -5.17
N GLU A 146 -10.80 28.82 -5.41
CA GLU A 146 -11.89 29.25 -4.53
C GLU A 146 -11.95 28.45 -3.23
N HIS A 147 -11.51 27.18 -3.24
CA HIS A 147 -11.72 26.23 -2.15
C HIS A 147 -10.44 25.86 -1.39
N CYS A 148 -9.27 26.03 -2.02
CA CYS A 148 -7.99 25.68 -1.45
C CYS A 148 -6.87 26.57 -1.99
N GLU A 149 -5.69 26.45 -1.40
CA GLU A 149 -4.45 27.06 -1.88
C GLU A 149 -3.60 25.96 -2.55
N PRO A 150 -3.54 25.88 -3.89
CA PRO A 150 -2.74 24.88 -4.58
C PRO A 150 -1.25 25.00 -4.22
N ARG A 151 -0.62 23.90 -3.79
CA ARG A 151 0.79 23.86 -3.35
C ARG A 151 1.65 22.91 -4.17
N ALA A 152 1.07 21.84 -4.69
CA ALA A 152 1.83 20.80 -5.36
C ALA A 152 1.05 20.18 -6.53
N ILE A 153 1.79 19.55 -7.44
CA ILE A 153 1.27 18.72 -8.51
C ILE A 153 1.97 17.36 -8.49
N VAL A 154 1.19 16.30 -8.52
CA VAL A 154 1.64 14.93 -8.69
C VAL A 154 1.67 14.60 -10.17
N VAL A 155 2.78 14.05 -10.64
CA VAL A 155 2.95 13.54 -12.00
C VAL A 155 3.42 12.09 -11.90
N ILE A 156 2.62 11.15 -12.41
CA ILE A 156 2.95 9.72 -12.40
C ILE A 156 3.43 9.34 -13.80
N ASN A 157 4.70 8.98 -13.95
CA ASN A 157 5.32 8.69 -15.23
C ASN A 157 6.45 7.65 -15.10
N PRO A 158 6.31 6.43 -15.65
CA PRO A 158 5.16 5.93 -16.41
C PRO A 158 3.89 5.85 -15.55
N GLY A 159 2.74 6.11 -16.16
CA GLY A 159 1.50 6.25 -15.41
C GLY A 159 0.95 4.93 -14.87
N ASN A 160 0.33 4.99 -13.70
CA ASN A 160 -0.44 3.91 -13.08
C ASN A 160 -1.83 4.46 -12.73
N PRO A 161 -2.93 3.89 -13.27
CA PRO A 161 -3.04 2.59 -13.96
C PRO A 161 -2.88 2.64 -15.48
N THR A 162 -2.62 3.81 -16.07
CA THR A 162 -2.80 4.08 -17.51
C THR A 162 -1.64 3.64 -18.40
N GLY A 163 -0.45 3.40 -17.85
CA GLY A 163 0.72 2.89 -18.58
C GLY A 163 1.34 3.85 -19.61
N GLN A 164 0.87 5.10 -19.69
CA GLN A 164 1.40 6.11 -20.59
C GLN A 164 2.80 6.56 -20.17
N VAL A 165 3.59 6.97 -21.16
CA VAL A 165 4.89 7.63 -20.96
C VAL A 165 4.80 9.03 -21.54
N LEU A 166 5.05 10.04 -20.70
CA LEU A 166 5.03 11.44 -21.11
C LEU A 166 6.20 11.75 -22.04
N THR A 167 5.93 12.55 -23.08
CA THR A 167 6.99 13.03 -23.96
C THR A 167 7.82 14.12 -23.27
N ARG A 168 9.09 14.28 -23.68
CA ARG A 168 9.98 15.34 -23.17
C ARG A 168 9.33 16.73 -23.24
N LYS A 169 8.69 17.04 -24.38
CA LYS A 169 8.00 18.32 -24.58
C LYS A 169 6.89 18.53 -23.54
N ASN A 170 6.12 17.49 -23.25
CA ASN A 170 5.02 17.58 -22.29
C ASN A 170 5.54 17.71 -20.85
N ILE A 171 6.64 17.03 -20.51
CA ILE A 171 7.34 17.22 -19.23
C ILE A 171 7.84 18.66 -19.08
N GLU A 172 8.46 19.23 -20.11
CA GLU A 172 8.89 20.64 -20.08
C GLU A 172 7.73 21.62 -19.89
N GLU A 173 6.59 21.35 -20.53
CA GLU A 173 5.36 22.14 -20.38
C GLU A 173 4.84 22.09 -18.93
N ILE A 174 4.83 20.90 -18.32
CA ILE A 174 4.43 20.71 -16.91
C ILE A 174 5.39 21.45 -15.97
N ILE A 175 6.70 21.38 -16.21
CA ILE A 175 7.70 22.10 -15.40
C ILE A 175 7.50 23.61 -15.50
N LYS A 176 7.28 24.14 -16.72
CA LYS A 176 6.99 25.56 -16.94
C LYS A 176 5.71 26.00 -16.24
N PHE A 177 4.65 25.20 -16.32
CA PHE A 177 3.39 25.43 -15.62
C PHE A 177 3.59 25.45 -14.10
N ALA A 178 4.24 24.43 -13.54
CA ALA A 178 4.50 24.35 -12.11
C ALA A 178 5.37 25.52 -11.62
N HIS A 179 6.37 25.93 -12.39
CA HIS A 179 7.18 27.10 -12.07
C HIS A 179 6.36 28.40 -12.06
N LYS A 180 5.55 28.63 -13.09
CA LYS A 180 4.67 29.81 -13.21
C LYS A 180 3.68 29.89 -12.04
N GLU A 181 3.06 28.78 -11.68
CA GLU A 181 2.05 28.69 -10.63
C GLU A 181 2.65 28.40 -9.24
N LYS A 182 3.99 28.35 -9.12
CA LYS A 182 4.74 28.09 -7.87
C LYS A 182 4.34 26.78 -7.17
N LEU A 183 4.08 25.74 -7.95
CA LEU A 183 3.73 24.41 -7.47
C LEU A 183 4.98 23.55 -7.26
N PHE A 184 5.01 22.82 -6.15
CA PHE A 184 6.00 21.76 -5.93
C PHE A 184 5.65 20.53 -6.79
N ILE A 185 6.63 19.96 -7.50
CA ILE A 185 6.40 18.76 -8.33
C ILE A 185 6.73 17.50 -7.53
N LEU A 186 5.76 16.59 -7.42
CA LEU A 186 5.93 15.23 -6.93
C LEU A 186 5.99 14.30 -8.16
N ALA A 187 7.20 13.98 -8.60
CA ALA A 187 7.43 13.06 -9.73
C ALA A 187 7.48 11.61 -9.21
N ASP A 188 6.47 10.81 -9.57
CA ASP A 188 6.43 9.37 -9.29
C ASP A 188 6.89 8.58 -10.52
N GLU A 189 8.12 8.08 -10.42
CA GLU A 189 8.83 7.36 -11.48
C GLU A 189 9.05 5.89 -11.11
N ALA A 190 8.23 5.32 -10.22
CA ALA A 190 8.41 3.98 -9.67
C ALA A 190 8.47 2.85 -10.72
N THR A 191 7.97 3.07 -11.94
CA THR A 191 7.96 2.09 -13.05
C THR A 191 8.87 2.50 -14.22
N LEU A 192 9.76 3.47 -14.03
CA LEU A 192 10.64 3.99 -15.07
C LEU A 192 11.49 2.88 -15.72
N ASP A 193 11.99 1.94 -14.92
CA ASP A 193 12.78 0.78 -15.38
C ASP A 193 12.02 -0.12 -16.38
N CYS A 194 10.69 -0.06 -16.42
CA CYS A 194 9.89 -0.82 -17.37
C CYS A 194 9.84 -0.21 -18.78
N VAL A 195 10.23 1.06 -18.94
CA VAL A 195 10.06 1.79 -20.21
C VAL A 195 11.34 2.44 -20.74
N VAL A 196 12.39 2.52 -19.92
CA VAL A 196 13.67 3.11 -20.37
C VAL A 196 14.39 2.17 -21.32
N THR A 197 14.97 2.75 -22.37
CA THR A 197 15.94 2.06 -23.21
C THR A 197 17.09 1.60 -22.32
N PRO A 198 17.46 0.31 -22.33
CA PRO A 198 18.59 -0.18 -21.57
C PRO A 198 19.84 0.64 -21.88
N LEU A 199 20.67 0.88 -20.86
CA LEU A 199 21.98 1.50 -21.06
C LEU A 199 22.76 0.72 -22.12
N LYS A 200 23.46 1.45 -22.99
CA LYS A 200 24.37 0.87 -23.96
C LYS A 200 25.72 0.65 -23.30
N GLU A 201 26.47 -0.35 -23.75
CA GLU A 201 27.85 -0.60 -23.29
C GLU A 201 28.76 0.62 -23.41
N SER A 202 28.47 1.52 -24.36
CA SER A 202 29.19 2.78 -24.56
C SER A 202 28.90 3.87 -23.52
N ASP A 203 27.86 3.72 -22.69
CA ASP A 203 27.44 4.77 -21.77
C ASP A 203 28.35 4.82 -20.52
N PRO A 204 28.74 6.01 -20.03
CA PRO A 204 29.71 6.14 -18.93
C PRO A 204 29.34 5.43 -17.63
N SER A 205 28.05 5.18 -17.37
CA SER A 205 27.55 4.50 -16.18
C SER A 205 27.25 3.02 -16.38
N TYR A 206 27.40 2.47 -17.59
CA TYR A 206 26.97 1.11 -17.93
C TYR A 206 27.59 0.06 -17.01
N GLU A 207 28.91 0.08 -16.83
CA GLU A 207 29.61 -0.91 -15.99
C GLU A 207 29.16 -0.85 -14.52
N LEU A 208 28.97 0.36 -13.98
CA LEU A 208 28.50 0.53 -12.61
C LEU A 208 27.08 0.02 -12.45
N PHE A 209 26.18 0.41 -13.36
CA PHE A 209 24.77 0.01 -13.34
C PHE A 209 24.61 -1.51 -13.48
N GLU A 210 25.27 -2.13 -14.46
CA GLU A 210 25.17 -3.57 -14.69
C GLU A 210 25.73 -4.35 -13.50
N ARG A 211 26.82 -3.87 -12.87
CA ARG A 211 27.35 -4.47 -11.65
C ARG A 211 26.36 -4.39 -10.49
N GLU A 212 25.79 -3.22 -10.22
CA GLU A 212 24.84 -3.02 -9.12
C GLU A 212 23.54 -3.81 -9.33
N LYS A 213 22.97 -3.73 -10.52
CA LYS A 213 21.79 -4.50 -10.92
C LYS A 213 22.04 -5.99 -10.81
N SER A 214 23.16 -6.49 -11.35
CA SER A 214 23.51 -7.91 -11.26
C SER A 214 23.68 -8.35 -9.82
N ASN A 215 24.33 -7.54 -8.97
CA ASN A 215 24.48 -7.86 -7.55
C ASN A 215 23.12 -7.98 -6.83
N VAL A 216 22.20 -7.06 -7.08
CA VAL A 216 20.85 -7.10 -6.50
C VAL A 216 20.09 -8.33 -6.98
N LEU A 217 20.07 -8.58 -8.30
CA LEU A 217 19.37 -9.72 -8.87
C LEU A 217 19.96 -11.07 -8.41
N ASN A 218 21.28 -11.17 -8.31
CA ASN A 218 21.95 -12.37 -7.79
C ASN A 218 21.58 -12.60 -6.31
N SER A 219 21.60 -11.54 -5.49
CA SER A 219 21.20 -11.64 -4.08
C SER A 219 19.73 -12.08 -3.93
N LEU A 220 18.83 -11.58 -4.79
CA LEU A 220 17.43 -12.03 -4.81
C LEU A 220 17.29 -13.49 -5.24
N LYS A 221 18.04 -13.90 -6.26
CA LYS A 221 18.07 -15.30 -6.73
C LYS A 221 18.58 -16.26 -5.66
N GLU A 222 19.63 -15.89 -4.93
CA GLU A 222 20.15 -16.69 -3.82
C GLU A 222 19.12 -16.82 -2.70
N ARG A 223 18.46 -15.72 -2.29
CA ARG A 223 17.40 -15.76 -1.28
C ARG A 223 16.19 -16.59 -1.73
N ALA A 224 15.78 -16.46 -2.99
CA ALA A 224 14.70 -17.24 -3.57
C ALA A 224 14.99 -18.74 -3.47
N LYS A 225 16.21 -19.14 -3.84
CA LYS A 225 16.67 -20.54 -3.73
C LYS A 225 16.71 -21.02 -2.28
N MET A 226 17.23 -20.22 -1.36
CA MET A 226 17.26 -20.59 0.07
C MET A 226 15.84 -20.82 0.63
N VAL A 227 14.88 -19.96 0.29
CA VAL A 227 13.49 -20.08 0.76
C VAL A 227 12.83 -21.33 0.19
N GLU A 228 13.03 -21.59 -1.11
CA GLU A 228 12.54 -22.80 -1.77
C GLU A 228 13.10 -24.07 -1.10
N GLU A 229 14.42 -24.16 -0.93
CA GLU A 229 15.10 -25.31 -0.34
C GLU A 229 14.67 -25.51 1.13
N ALA A 230 14.54 -24.44 1.90
CA ALA A 230 14.10 -24.50 3.28
C ALA A 230 12.68 -25.08 3.41
N PHE A 231 11.72 -24.60 2.62
CA PHE A 231 10.35 -25.12 2.68
C PHE A 231 10.26 -26.56 2.16
N ASN A 232 11.01 -26.92 1.11
CA ASN A 232 11.02 -28.29 0.59
C ASN A 232 11.72 -29.29 1.53
N ALA A 233 12.57 -28.83 2.45
CA ALA A 233 13.15 -29.65 3.50
C ALA A 233 12.22 -29.86 4.71
N CYS A 234 11.16 -29.06 4.85
CA CYS A 234 10.20 -29.18 5.95
C CYS A 234 9.18 -30.29 5.68
N GLU A 235 8.96 -31.17 6.67
CA GLU A 235 7.95 -32.21 6.58
C GLU A 235 6.55 -31.62 6.38
N GLY A 236 5.83 -32.12 5.38
CA GLY A 236 4.48 -31.66 5.07
C GLY A 236 4.43 -30.31 4.35
N MET A 237 5.55 -29.77 3.88
CA MET A 237 5.58 -28.59 3.01
C MET A 237 6.15 -28.92 1.64
N SER A 238 5.71 -28.15 0.64
CA SER A 238 6.31 -28.15 -0.69
C SER A 238 6.24 -26.75 -1.27
N CYS A 239 7.32 -26.28 -1.88
CA CYS A 239 7.40 -24.97 -2.50
C CYS A 239 7.87 -25.12 -3.96
N ASN A 240 7.15 -24.46 -4.87
CA ASN A 240 7.60 -24.34 -6.24
C ASN A 240 8.81 -23.41 -6.33
N ILE A 241 9.57 -23.53 -7.43
CA ILE A 241 10.66 -22.62 -7.77
C ILE A 241 10.12 -21.19 -7.84
N VAL A 242 10.77 -20.27 -7.12
CA VAL A 242 10.45 -18.84 -7.17
C VAL A 242 11.20 -18.22 -8.34
N GLN A 243 10.51 -18.10 -9.49
CA GLN A 243 11.12 -17.65 -10.74
C GLN A 243 11.29 -16.13 -10.84
N GLY A 244 10.58 -15.36 -10.01
CA GLY A 244 10.58 -13.90 -10.05
C GLY A 244 9.69 -13.28 -8.97
N ALA A 245 9.47 -11.96 -9.08
CA ALA A 245 8.86 -11.15 -8.01
C ALA A 245 9.62 -11.30 -6.67
N MET A 246 8.90 -11.22 -5.55
CA MET A 246 9.49 -11.15 -4.20
C MET A 246 8.87 -12.15 -3.22
N TYR A 247 8.06 -13.11 -3.69
CA TYR A 247 7.24 -13.95 -2.83
C TYR A 247 7.31 -15.43 -3.23
N ALA A 248 7.34 -16.30 -2.21
CA ALA A 248 7.07 -17.72 -2.36
C ALA A 248 5.61 -18.03 -1.98
N PHE A 249 5.07 -19.16 -2.44
CA PHE A 249 3.73 -19.60 -2.08
C PHE A 249 3.71 -21.10 -1.76
N PRO A 250 4.38 -21.51 -0.67
CA PRO A 250 4.46 -22.93 -0.31
C PRO A 250 3.08 -23.51 0.02
N GLN A 251 2.89 -24.76 -0.39
CA GLN A 251 1.77 -25.59 0.02
C GLN A 251 2.10 -26.28 1.34
N ILE A 252 1.13 -26.32 2.25
CA ILE A 252 1.20 -27.06 3.52
C ILE A 252 0.18 -28.20 3.49
N LYS A 253 0.64 -29.39 3.84
CA LYS A 253 -0.17 -30.58 4.03
C LYS A 253 -0.70 -30.61 5.46
N ILE A 254 -1.89 -30.03 5.65
CA ILE A 254 -2.53 -29.95 6.96
C ILE A 254 -3.21 -31.29 7.29
N PRO A 255 -2.88 -31.94 8.43
CA PRO A 255 -3.49 -33.23 8.81
C PRO A 255 -5.01 -33.14 8.99
N PRO A 256 -5.77 -34.23 8.73
CA PRO A 256 -7.24 -34.22 8.84
C PRO A 256 -7.77 -33.70 10.18
N LYS A 257 -7.12 -34.06 11.29
CA LYS A 257 -7.48 -33.57 12.64
C LYS A 257 -7.40 -32.05 12.75
N ALA A 258 -6.40 -31.42 12.12
CA ALA A 258 -6.24 -29.97 12.13
C ALA A 258 -7.25 -29.29 11.19
N VAL A 259 -7.61 -29.93 10.08
CA VAL A 259 -8.71 -29.48 9.21
C VAL A 259 -10.04 -29.51 9.95
N GLU A 260 -10.34 -30.57 10.70
CA GLU A 260 -11.54 -30.68 11.53
C GLU A 260 -11.57 -29.61 12.63
N LYS A 261 -10.44 -29.36 13.30
CA LYS A 261 -10.30 -28.26 14.27
C LYS A 261 -10.63 -26.91 13.64
N ALA A 262 -10.09 -26.62 12.44
CA ALA A 262 -10.38 -25.38 11.73
C ALA A 262 -11.86 -25.25 11.36
N LYS A 263 -12.48 -26.33 10.90
CA LYS A 263 -13.94 -26.38 10.61
C LYS A 263 -14.78 -26.13 11.86
N ALA A 264 -14.42 -26.73 13.00
CA ALA A 264 -15.13 -26.51 14.26
C ALA A 264 -15.06 -25.05 14.74
N LEU A 265 -14.01 -24.33 14.36
CA LEU A 265 -13.82 -22.89 14.61
C LEU A 265 -14.41 -21.99 13.50
N ASN A 266 -15.06 -22.59 12.49
CA ASN A 266 -15.58 -21.88 11.32
C ASN A 266 -14.51 -21.07 10.57
N GLN A 267 -13.30 -21.62 10.46
CA GLN A 267 -12.13 -20.99 9.83
C GLN A 267 -11.57 -21.87 8.70
N CYS A 268 -10.93 -21.22 7.72
CA CYS A 268 -10.14 -21.94 6.72
C CYS A 268 -8.89 -22.55 7.38
N PRO A 269 -8.49 -23.80 7.07
CA PRO A 269 -7.31 -24.43 7.67
C PRO A 269 -6.02 -23.64 7.50
N SER A 270 -5.80 -22.96 6.35
CA SER A 270 -4.62 -22.09 6.17
C SER A 270 -4.65 -20.87 7.09
N VAL A 271 -5.83 -20.32 7.39
CA VAL A 271 -5.98 -19.20 8.34
C VAL A 271 -5.61 -19.66 9.75
N LEU A 272 -6.15 -20.79 10.20
CA LEU A 272 -5.81 -21.34 11.51
C LEU A 272 -4.29 -21.61 11.64
N TYR A 273 -3.67 -22.17 10.60
CA TYR A 273 -2.23 -22.41 10.56
C TYR A 273 -1.43 -21.11 10.72
N CYS A 274 -1.76 -20.06 9.94
CA CYS A 274 -1.04 -18.78 10.00
C CYS A 274 -1.21 -18.08 11.36
N PHE A 275 -2.38 -18.17 12.00
CA PHE A 275 -2.58 -17.64 13.35
C PHE A 275 -1.75 -18.40 14.38
N GLU A 276 -1.77 -19.73 14.35
CA GLU A 276 -0.97 -20.54 15.29
C GLU A 276 0.54 -20.33 15.06
N LEU A 277 0.98 -20.18 13.81
CA LEU A 277 2.37 -19.82 13.47
C LEU A 277 2.74 -18.47 14.09
N LEU A 278 1.88 -17.45 13.94
CA LEU A 278 2.08 -16.13 14.52
C LEU A 278 2.13 -16.19 16.06
N GLU A 279 1.20 -16.90 16.70
CA GLU A 279 1.14 -17.03 18.16
C GLU A 279 2.34 -17.77 18.74
N GLN A 280 2.87 -18.78 18.04
CA GLN A 280 3.98 -19.60 18.52
C GLN A 280 5.35 -19.02 18.19
N THR A 281 5.50 -18.35 17.05
CA THR A 281 6.82 -17.93 16.52
C THR A 281 6.99 -16.42 16.38
N GLY A 282 5.89 -15.66 16.36
CA GLY A 282 5.89 -14.24 16.01
C GLY A 282 6.00 -13.96 14.50
N VAL A 283 6.10 -14.98 13.65
CA VAL A 283 6.18 -14.82 12.20
C VAL A 283 4.79 -14.60 11.62
N CYS A 284 4.56 -13.41 11.06
CA CYS A 284 3.31 -13.04 10.40
C CYS A 284 3.40 -13.30 8.89
N VAL A 285 2.50 -14.15 8.39
CA VAL A 285 2.37 -14.50 6.97
C VAL A 285 0.91 -14.35 6.53
N VAL A 286 0.67 -14.24 5.23
CA VAL A 286 -0.69 -14.08 4.70
C VAL A 286 -1.26 -15.45 4.31
N PRO A 287 -2.41 -15.86 4.85
CA PRO A 287 -3.00 -17.15 4.54
C PRO A 287 -3.44 -17.23 3.07
N GLY A 288 -3.22 -18.39 2.44
CA GLY A 288 -3.55 -18.65 1.03
C GLY A 288 -5.02 -18.43 0.68
N ALA A 289 -5.92 -18.54 1.67
CA ALA A 289 -7.34 -18.29 1.51
C ALA A 289 -7.65 -16.86 1.02
N GLY A 290 -6.81 -15.87 1.38
CA GLY A 290 -6.96 -14.48 0.92
C GLY A 290 -6.68 -14.27 -0.57
N PHE A 291 -6.01 -15.23 -1.22
CA PHE A 291 -5.65 -15.17 -2.64
C PHE A 291 -6.51 -16.08 -3.52
N GLY A 292 -7.32 -16.96 -2.92
CA GLY A 292 -7.96 -18.08 -3.60
C GLY A 292 -7.00 -19.26 -3.79
N GLN A 293 -7.51 -20.49 -3.67
CA GLN A 293 -6.73 -21.72 -3.83
C GLN A 293 -7.66 -22.89 -4.20
N VAL A 294 -7.10 -23.96 -4.74
CA VAL A 294 -7.87 -25.18 -5.08
C VAL A 294 -8.43 -25.80 -3.78
N GLU A 295 -9.68 -26.24 -3.82
CA GLU A 295 -10.30 -26.90 -2.67
C GLU A 295 -9.46 -28.11 -2.21
N GLY A 296 -9.25 -28.23 -0.90
CA GLY A 296 -8.40 -29.28 -0.30
C GLY A 296 -6.90 -28.99 -0.33
N THR A 297 -6.46 -27.86 -0.90
CA THR A 297 -5.06 -27.39 -0.84
C THR A 297 -4.95 -26.18 0.10
N TYR A 298 -3.80 -25.99 0.75
CA TYR A 298 -3.59 -24.94 1.74
C TYR A 298 -2.21 -24.31 1.57
N HIS A 299 -2.15 -22.99 1.54
CA HIS A 299 -0.92 -22.24 1.28
C HIS A 299 -0.77 -21.03 2.22
N PHE A 300 0.38 -20.38 2.17
CA PHE A 300 0.61 -19.04 2.72
C PHE A 300 1.63 -18.28 1.87
N ARG A 301 1.68 -16.96 2.05
CA ARG A 301 2.68 -16.07 1.44
C ARG A 301 3.41 -15.29 2.51
#